data_AF-A0A7W7SC90-F1
#
_entry.id   AF-A0A7W7SC90-F1
#
_cell.length_a   1.000
_cell.length_b   1.000
_cell.length_c   1.000
_cell.angle_alpha   90.00
_cell.angle_beta   90.00
_cell.angle_gamma   90.00
#
_symmetry.space_group_name_H-M   'P 1'
#
loop_
_entity.id
_entity.type
_entity.pdbx_description
1 polymer ?
#
loop_
_entity_poly.entity_id
_entity_poly.type
_entity_poly.pdbx_seq_one_letter_code
_entity_poly.pdbx_strand_id
1 'polypeptide(L)'
;MVQLTAQLARPFRRAAAAVDGAVVLASGGALRVPAVRREMDAAETGELLLSSERPGGPVTFRWQRQGRPAITLASPYRLDRVELKGSHRARLHGLTAGVRLVCPDWSPLFLVSPTQLPVLACAAASSRTA
;
A
#
# COMPACT_ATOMS: atom_id res chain seq x y z
N MET A 1 13.75 -3.31 -43.29
CA MET A 1 14.50 -2.76 -42.14
C MET A 1 13.46 -2.35 -41.10
N VAL A 2 13.12 -3.26 -40.17
CA VAL A 2 11.92 -3.15 -39.31
C VAL A 2 12.31 -2.66 -37.92
N GLN A 3 11.64 -1.61 -37.44
CA GLN A 3 11.83 -0.96 -36.15
C GLN A 3 11.55 -1.91 -34.98
N LEU A 4 12.56 -2.13 -34.13
CA LEU A 4 12.55 -3.02 -32.95
C LEU A 4 12.68 -2.21 -31.63
N THR A 5 11.97 -1.09 -31.50
CA THR A 5 12.16 -0.16 -30.35
C THR A 5 10.91 0.18 -29.54
N ALA A 6 9.83 -0.62 -29.61
CA ALA A 6 8.57 -0.28 -28.91
C ALA A 6 8.17 -1.18 -27.72
N GLN A 7 8.86 -2.30 -27.45
CA GLN A 7 8.36 -3.29 -26.46
C GLN A 7 9.05 -3.30 -25.08
N LEU A 8 10.19 -2.63 -24.91
CA LEU A 8 10.95 -2.65 -23.64
C LEU A 8 10.61 -1.52 -22.64
N ALA A 9 9.71 -0.59 -22.99
CA ALA A 9 9.43 0.60 -22.17
C ALA A 9 8.44 0.37 -21.00
N ARG A 10 7.77 -0.78 -20.91
CA ARG A 10 6.63 -0.98 -19.99
C ARG A 10 6.96 -1.47 -18.56
N PRO A 11 8.03 -2.23 -18.26
CA PRO A 11 8.27 -2.64 -16.88
C PRO A 11 8.86 -1.52 -16.00
N PHE A 12 9.62 -0.58 -16.57
CA PHE A 12 10.32 0.45 -15.80
C PHE A 12 9.44 1.60 -15.30
N ARG A 13 8.31 1.90 -15.97
CA ARG A 13 7.33 2.88 -15.45
C ARG A 13 6.67 2.44 -14.13
N ARG A 14 6.56 1.13 -13.89
CA ARG A 14 5.92 0.59 -12.68
C ARG A 14 6.79 0.74 -11.43
N ALA A 15 8.11 0.60 -11.59
CA ALA A 15 9.06 0.85 -10.51
C ALA A 15 9.16 2.35 -10.21
N ALA A 16 9.13 3.22 -11.22
CA ALA A 16 9.25 4.66 -11.04
C ALA A 16 8.21 5.24 -10.07
N ALA A 17 6.92 4.87 -10.21
CA ALA A 17 5.86 5.37 -9.31
C ALA A 17 6.01 4.87 -7.85
N ALA A 18 6.54 3.65 -7.66
CA ALA A 18 6.81 3.10 -6.33
C ALA A 18 8.04 3.74 -5.67
N VAL A 19 9.06 4.04 -6.48
CA VAL A 19 10.27 4.75 -6.05
C VAL A 19 9.92 6.19 -5.64
N ASP A 20 9.05 6.87 -6.40
CA ASP A 20 8.58 8.22 -6.08
C ASP A 20 7.88 8.27 -4.70
N GLY A 21 6.98 7.33 -4.43
CA GLY A 21 6.25 7.28 -3.15
C GLY A 21 7.15 7.00 -1.94
N ALA A 22 8.17 6.16 -2.09
CA ALA A 22 9.13 5.88 -1.02
C ALA A 22 10.02 7.10 -0.73
N VAL A 23 10.44 7.82 -1.78
CA VAL A 23 11.20 9.08 -1.67
C VAL A 23 10.37 10.15 -0.95
N VAL A 24 9.09 10.31 -1.30
CA VAL A 24 8.18 11.25 -0.64
C VAL A 24 8.10 10.99 0.87
N LEU A 25 7.92 9.74 1.28
CA LEU A 25 7.88 9.38 2.70
C LEU A 25 9.22 9.59 3.40
N ALA A 26 10.34 9.23 2.74
CA ALA A 26 11.67 9.44 3.26
C ALA A 26 12.02 10.93 3.45
N SER A 27 11.41 11.83 2.67
CA SER A 27 11.55 13.28 2.80
C SER A 27 10.62 13.94 3.84
N GLY A 28 9.81 13.18 4.59
CA GLY A 28 8.86 13.76 5.54
C GLY A 28 7.55 14.21 4.88
N GLY A 29 7.09 13.47 3.87
CA GLY A 29 5.87 13.74 3.13
C GLY A 29 4.72 12.81 3.48
N ALA A 30 3.63 12.95 2.71
CA ALA A 30 2.47 12.08 2.79
C ALA A 30 2.16 11.44 1.42
N LEU A 31 1.77 10.17 1.44
CA LEU A 31 1.42 9.38 0.27
C LEU A 31 0.01 8.79 0.45
N ARG A 32 -0.79 8.84 -0.61
CA ARG A 32 -2.10 8.18 -0.64
C ARG A 32 -2.04 6.93 -1.49
N VAL A 33 -2.49 5.82 -0.94
CA VAL A 33 -2.50 4.51 -1.56
C VAL A 33 -3.94 4.03 -1.65
N PRO A 34 -4.56 4.04 -2.84
CA PRO A 34 -5.89 3.45 -3.02
C PRO A 34 -5.89 2.00 -2.58
N ALA A 35 -6.87 1.64 -1.74
CA ALA A 35 -7.00 0.29 -1.23
C ALA A 35 -8.47 -0.08 -1.02
N VAL A 36 -8.72 -1.38 -0.90
CA VAL A 36 -10.01 -1.92 -0.46
C VAL A 36 -9.79 -2.66 0.85
N ARG A 37 -10.38 -2.17 1.94
CA ARG A 37 -10.39 -2.86 3.23
C ARG A 37 -11.40 -3.99 3.19
N ARG A 38 -10.99 -5.20 3.57
CA ARG A 38 -11.88 -6.35 3.73
C ARG A 38 -12.15 -6.62 5.20
N GLU A 39 -13.42 -6.81 5.49
CA GLU A 39 -13.93 -7.40 6.72
C GLU A 39 -14.57 -8.77 6.41
N MET A 40 -15.05 -9.47 7.44
CA MET A 40 -15.60 -10.82 7.32
C MET A 40 -16.72 -10.88 6.27
N ASP A 41 -17.61 -9.88 6.28
CA ASP A 41 -18.78 -9.83 5.38
C ASP A 41 -18.84 -8.58 4.49
N ALA A 42 -17.85 -7.68 4.61
CA ALA A 42 -17.88 -6.39 3.91
C ALA A 42 -16.56 -6.09 3.18
N ALA A 43 -16.64 -5.20 2.20
CA ALA A 43 -15.49 -4.58 1.58
C ALA A 43 -15.74 -3.07 1.45
N GLU A 44 -14.74 -2.28 1.81
CA GLU A 44 -14.82 -0.83 1.79
C GLU A 44 -13.69 -0.26 0.93
N THR A 45 -14.05 0.50 -0.09
CA THR A 45 -13.09 1.24 -0.91
C THR A 45 -12.68 2.53 -0.22
N GLY A 46 -11.40 2.86 -0.28
CA GLY A 46 -10.83 4.04 0.36
C GLY A 46 -9.34 4.17 0.06
N GLU A 47 -8.63 4.87 0.95
CA GLU A 47 -7.21 5.15 0.80
C GLU A 47 -6.46 4.84 2.11
N LEU A 48 -5.30 4.21 1.98
CA LEU A 48 -4.26 4.20 3.01
C LEU A 48 -3.46 5.49 2.87
N LEU A 49 -3.52 6.34 3.88
CA LEU A 49 -2.68 7.53 4.02
C LEU A 49 -1.44 7.14 4.81
N LEU A 50 -0.29 7.26 4.18
CA LEU A 50 1.02 7.09 4.80
C LEU A 50 1.61 8.48 5.01
N SER A 51 2.14 8.76 6.19
CA SER A 51 2.78 10.06 6.46
C SER A 51 3.96 9.90 7.40
N SER A 52 5.05 10.63 7.12
CA SER A 52 6.17 10.82 8.03
C SER A 52 6.27 12.30 8.40
N GLU A 53 6.39 12.63 9.68
CA GLU A 53 6.46 14.02 10.14
C GLU A 53 7.83 14.67 9.90
N ARG A 54 8.88 13.85 9.74
CA ARG A 54 10.24 14.30 9.48
C ARG A 54 10.95 13.37 8.50
N PRO A 55 11.97 13.86 7.78
CA PRO A 55 12.78 13.00 6.93
C PRO A 55 13.36 11.82 7.71
N GLY A 56 13.23 10.60 7.17
CA GLY A 56 13.69 9.37 7.82
C GLY A 56 12.96 8.98 9.11
N GLY A 57 11.89 9.68 9.49
CA GLY A 57 11.08 9.36 10.67
C GLY A 57 10.19 8.12 10.52
N PRO A 58 9.57 7.66 11.61
CA PRO A 58 8.57 6.60 11.55
C PRO A 58 7.40 7.02 10.66
N VAL A 59 6.91 6.07 9.85
CA VAL A 59 5.73 6.30 9.02
C VAL A 59 4.49 5.86 9.76
N THR A 60 3.51 6.76 9.84
CA THR A 60 2.17 6.51 10.38
C THR A 60 1.24 6.06 9.27
N PHE A 61 0.41 5.05 9.55
CA PHE A 61 -0.64 4.59 8.65
C PHE A 61 -2.02 5.02 9.14
N ARG A 62 -2.83 5.59 8.24
CA ARG A 62 -4.24 5.91 8.46
C ARG A 62 -5.11 5.35 7.35
N TRP A 63 -6.22 4.72 7.68
CA TRP A 63 -7.24 4.31 6.73
C TRP A 63 -8.31 5.40 6.60
N GLN A 64 -8.54 5.89 5.39
CA GLN A 64 -9.58 6.87 5.11
C GLN A 64 -10.60 6.32 4.12
N ARG A 65 -11.87 6.32 4.52
CA ARG A 65 -13.02 6.06 3.64
C ARG A 65 -13.73 7.37 3.35
N GLN A 66 -14.21 7.56 2.12
CA GLN A 66 -14.98 8.74 1.78
C GLN A 66 -16.21 8.89 2.70
N GLY A 67 -16.41 10.09 3.24
CA GLY A 67 -17.51 10.42 4.15
C GLY A 67 -17.42 9.78 5.54
N ARG A 68 -16.27 9.22 5.94
CA ARG A 68 -16.04 8.72 7.31
C ARG A 68 -14.75 9.29 7.92
N PRO A 69 -14.67 9.38 9.26
CA PRO A 69 -13.43 9.70 9.95
C PRO A 69 -12.31 8.72 9.56
N ALA A 70 -11.08 9.22 9.50
CA ALA A 70 -9.91 8.38 9.26
C ALA A 70 -9.58 7.57 10.53
N ILE A 71 -9.20 6.32 10.34
CA ILE A 71 -8.79 5.41 11.41
C ILE A 71 -7.27 5.34 11.40
N THR A 72 -6.63 5.78 12.49
CA THR A 72 -5.19 5.60 12.69
C THR A 72 -4.91 4.17 13.11
N LEU A 73 -3.97 3.52 12.43
CA LEU A 73 -3.51 2.19 12.79
C LEU A 73 -2.43 2.31 13.86
N ALA A 74 -2.46 1.45 14.88
CA ALA A 74 -1.46 1.45 15.94
C ALA A 74 -0.12 0.85 15.49
N SER A 75 0.98 1.56 15.77
CA SER A 75 2.35 1.06 15.61
C SER A 75 2.68 0.06 16.74
N PRO A 76 3.56 -0.95 16.53
CA PRO A 76 4.31 -1.27 15.31
C PRO A 76 3.49 -2.03 14.27
N TYR A 77 3.76 -1.76 12.99
CA TYR A 77 3.10 -2.44 11.87
C TYR A 77 3.95 -3.60 11.35
N ARG A 78 3.30 -4.73 11.07
CA ARG A 78 3.86 -5.79 10.23
C ARG A 78 3.00 -5.97 8.98
N LEU A 79 3.64 -5.98 7.82
CA LEU A 79 3.01 -6.33 6.56
C LEU A 79 3.14 -7.84 6.33
N ASP A 80 2.01 -8.54 6.29
CA ASP A 80 1.93 -9.90 5.81
C ASP A 80 1.31 -9.95 4.42
N ARG A 81 2.03 -10.55 3.47
CA ARG A 81 1.51 -10.77 2.13
C ARG A 81 0.48 -11.89 2.18
N VAL A 82 -0.69 -11.65 1.62
CA VAL A 82 -1.78 -12.63 1.53
C VAL A 82 -1.95 -13.01 0.06
N GLU A 83 -1.79 -14.29 -0.25
CA GLU A 83 -2.13 -14.80 -1.59
C GLU A 83 -3.65 -14.83 -1.75
N LEU A 84 -4.16 -14.22 -2.82
CA LEU A 84 -5.60 -14.11 -3.08
C LEU A 84 -6.07 -15.13 -4.14
N LYS A 85 -5.47 -16.32 -4.15
CA LYS A 85 -5.79 -17.39 -5.12
C LYS A 85 -7.30 -17.65 -5.12
N GLY A 86 -7.93 -17.53 -6.29
CA GLY A 86 -9.36 -17.79 -6.47
C GLY A 86 -10.33 -16.68 -6.03
N SER A 87 -9.86 -15.54 -5.52
CA SER A 87 -10.76 -14.46 -5.11
C SER A 87 -11.36 -13.74 -6.33
N HIS A 88 -12.67 -13.91 -6.57
CA HIS A 88 -13.40 -13.22 -7.64
C HIS A 88 -13.28 -11.69 -7.54
N ARG A 89 -13.35 -11.13 -6.32
CA ARG A 89 -13.16 -9.68 -6.09
C ARG A 89 -11.73 -9.22 -6.33
N ALA A 90 -10.72 -10.02 -5.98
CA ALA A 90 -9.34 -9.69 -6.32
C ALA A 90 -9.16 -9.62 -7.84
N ARG A 91 -9.78 -10.54 -8.59
CA ARG A 91 -9.79 -10.51 -10.06
C ARG A 91 -10.47 -9.26 -10.62
N LEU A 92 -11.60 -8.82 -10.06
CA LEU A 92 -12.29 -7.59 -10.49
C LEU A 92 -11.40 -6.34 -10.39
N HIS A 93 -10.48 -6.32 -9.42
CA HIS A 93 -9.51 -5.24 -9.25
C HIS A 93 -8.13 -5.54 -9.86
N GLY A 94 -7.97 -6.64 -10.61
CA GLY A 94 -6.69 -7.04 -11.21
C GLY A 94 -5.60 -7.40 -10.19
N LEU A 95 -5.99 -7.73 -8.95
CA LEU A 95 -5.09 -7.97 -7.83
C LEU A 95 -4.77 -9.46 -7.71
N THR A 96 -3.48 -9.78 -7.63
CA THR A 96 -2.99 -11.15 -7.44
C THR A 96 -2.51 -11.43 -6.01
N ALA A 97 -2.40 -10.38 -5.18
CA ALA A 97 -2.03 -10.45 -3.77
C ALA A 97 -2.68 -9.32 -2.99
N GLY A 98 -2.94 -9.56 -1.70
CA GLY A 98 -3.36 -8.57 -0.73
C GLY A 98 -2.30 -8.39 0.35
N VAL A 99 -2.52 -7.41 1.21
CA VAL A 99 -1.66 -7.11 2.35
C VAL A 99 -2.50 -7.13 3.61
N ARG A 100 -2.10 -7.91 4.61
CA ARG A 100 -2.58 -7.76 5.96
C ARG A 100 -1.64 -6.85 6.73
N LEU A 101 -2.17 -5.74 7.23
CA LEU A 101 -1.48 -4.89 8.18
C LEU A 101 -1.79 -5.43 9.57
N VAL A 102 -0.79 -6.05 10.21
CA VAL A 102 -0.89 -6.58 11.57
C VAL A 102 -0.52 -5.45 12.52
N CYS A 103 -1.50 -5.01 13.32
CA CYS A 103 -1.34 -4.04 14.39
C CYS A 103 -1.73 -4.72 15.73
N PRO A 104 -1.28 -4.19 16.89
CA PRO A 104 -1.53 -4.80 18.21
C PRO A 104 -3.01 -5.00 18.56
N ASP A 105 -3.85 -4.08 18.14
CA ASP A 105 -5.28 -3.99 18.44
C ASP A 105 -6.17 -4.50 17.30
N TRP A 106 -5.65 -4.47 16.07
CA TRP A 106 -6.45 -4.72 14.89
C TRP A 106 -5.59 -5.13 13.68
N SER A 107 -6.02 -6.16 12.93
CA SER A 107 -5.26 -6.71 11.79
C SER A 107 -6.04 -6.69 10.47
N PRO A 108 -6.35 -5.50 9.91
CA PRO A 108 -7.12 -5.37 8.68
C PRO A 108 -6.44 -5.97 7.46
N LEU A 109 -7.25 -6.57 6.58
CA LEU A 109 -6.82 -6.99 5.26
C LEU A 109 -7.11 -5.89 4.25
N PHE A 110 -6.08 -5.42 3.56
CA PHE A 110 -6.18 -4.46 2.47
C PHE A 110 -5.83 -5.12 1.13
N LEU A 111 -6.69 -4.89 0.14
CA LEU A 111 -6.38 -5.19 -1.25
C LEU A 111 -5.80 -3.93 -1.87
N VAL A 112 -4.56 -4.00 -2.33
CA VAL A 112 -3.77 -2.88 -2.87
C VAL A 112 -3.16 -3.28 -4.20
N SER A 113 -2.85 -2.30 -5.06
CA SER A 113 -2.14 -2.58 -6.30
C SER A 113 -0.79 -3.25 -6.01
N PRO A 114 -0.38 -4.29 -6.79
CA PRO A 114 0.94 -4.89 -6.64
C PRO A 114 2.09 -3.89 -6.75
N THR A 115 1.90 -2.80 -7.49
CA THR A 115 2.90 -1.73 -7.64
C THR A 115 3.15 -0.95 -6.35
N GLN A 116 2.22 -1.00 -5.38
CA GLN A 116 2.32 -0.28 -4.11
C GLN A 116 2.87 -1.15 -2.97
N LEU A 117 3.04 -2.45 -3.20
CA LEU A 117 3.60 -3.37 -2.19
C LEU A 117 4.98 -2.94 -1.68
N PRO A 118 5.94 -2.52 -2.53
CA PRO A 118 7.26 -2.12 -2.06
C PRO A 118 7.22 -0.92 -1.11
N VAL A 119 6.45 0.12 -1.45
CA VAL A 119 6.36 1.32 -0.61
C VAL A 119 5.68 1.04 0.74
N LEU A 120 4.64 0.20 0.74
CA LEU A 120 3.98 -0.23 1.99
C LEU A 120 4.95 -1.04 2.88
N ALA A 121 5.71 -1.96 2.29
CA ALA A 121 6.68 -2.77 3.03
C ALA A 121 7.79 -1.90 3.66
N CYS A 122 8.33 -0.93 2.90
CA CYS A 122 9.32 0.02 3.43
C CYS A 122 8.74 0.86 4.58
N ALA A 123 7.53 1.39 4.42
CA ALA A 123 6.87 2.19 5.45
C ALA A 123 6.57 1.40 6.73
N ALA A 124 6.16 0.13 6.64
CA ALA A 124 5.99 -0.69 7.83
C ALA A 124 7.32 -1.06 8.48
N ALA A 125 8.40 -1.21 7.72
CA ALA A 125 9.73 -1.41 8.28
C ALA A 125 10.20 -0.18 9.07
N SER A 126 10.01 1.04 8.57
CA SER A 126 10.43 2.27 9.25
C SER A 126 9.63 2.56 10.53
N SER A 127 8.41 2.01 10.66
CA SER A 127 7.63 2.13 11.90
C SER A 127 8.23 1.39 13.11
N ARG A 128 9.13 0.43 12.86
CA ARG A 128 9.73 -0.43 13.91
C ARG A 128 11.05 0.12 14.47
N THR A 129 11.60 1.16 13.86
CA THR A 129 12.90 1.73 14.21
C THR A 129 12.80 3.05 15.01
N ALA A 130 11.61 3.37 15.52
CA ALA A 130 11.38 4.54 16.37
C ALA A 130 11.43 4.19 17.86
#